data_AF-A0A976PS12-F1
#
_entry.id   AF-A0A976PS12-F1
#
_cell.length_a   1.000
_cell.length_b   1.000
_cell.length_c   1.000
_cell.angle_alpha   90.00
_cell.angle_beta   90.00
_cell.angle_gamma   90.00
#
_symmetry.space_group_name_H-M   'P 1'
#
loop_
_entity.id
_entity.type
_entity.pdbx_description
1 polymer ?
#
loop_
_entity_poly.entity_id
_entity_poly.type
_entity_poly.pdbx_seq_one_letter_code
_entity_poly.pdbx_strand_id
1 'polypeptide(L)'
;MNAIELARAIPKAELHIHIEGSLEPELIFELARRNGVALSYPSVDALRAAYAFTDLQSFLDIYYAGASVLLKEQDFHDMAWAYFQRA
;
A
#
# COMPACT_ATOMS: atom_id res chain seq x y z
N MET A 1 2.79 5.88 30.63
CA MET A 1 2.23 5.91 29.27
C MET A 1 2.65 7.22 28.62
N ASN A 2 3.46 7.19 27.56
CA ASN A 2 3.83 8.38 26.79
C ASN A 2 2.74 8.74 25.76
N ALA A 3 2.90 9.87 25.06
CA ALA A 3 1.90 10.35 24.10
C ALA A 3 1.63 9.37 22.94
N ILE A 4 2.64 8.64 22.46
CA ILE A 4 2.50 7.65 21.37
C ILE A 4 1.72 6.42 21.86
N GLU A 5 2.03 5.94 23.06
CA GLU A 5 1.33 4.81 23.69
C GLU A 5 -0.15 5.14 23.90
N LEU A 6 -0.44 6.36 24.36
CA LEU A 6 -1.82 6.84 24.51
C LEU A 6 -2.53 6.92 23.16
N ALA A 7 -1.92 7.52 22.14
CA ALA A 7 -2.50 7.65 20.80
C ALA A 7 -2.84 6.27 20.18
N ARG A 8 -1.99 5.27 20.40
CA ARG A 8 -2.24 3.89 19.93
C ARG A 8 -3.42 3.24 20.66
N ALA A 9 -3.52 3.42 21.98
CA ALA A 9 -4.55 2.77 22.81
C ALA A 9 -5.97 3.33 22.65
N ILE A 10 -6.13 4.55 22.13
CA ILE A 10 -7.45 5.15 21.93
C ILE A 10 -8.23 4.37 20.84
N PRO A 11 -9.49 3.97 21.06
CA PRO A 11 -10.35 3.42 20.00
C PRO A 11 -10.60 4.46 18.91
N LYS A 12 -10.48 4.06 17.64
CA LYS A 12 -10.60 4.96 16.48
C LYS A 12 -11.60 4.41 15.48
N ALA A 13 -12.22 5.30 14.73
CA ALA A 13 -12.92 4.98 13.50
C ALA A 13 -12.22 5.72 12.36
N GLU A 14 -11.79 4.99 11.33
CA GLU A 14 -11.21 5.56 10.11
C GLU A 14 -12.31 5.70 9.06
N LEU A 15 -12.65 6.95 8.71
CA LEU A 15 -13.78 7.27 7.83
C LEU A 15 -13.36 7.69 6.41
N HIS A 16 -12.06 7.87 6.19
CA HIS A 16 -11.49 8.19 4.90
C HIS A 16 -10.23 7.37 4.71
N ILE A 17 -10.34 6.29 3.93
CA ILE A 17 -9.22 5.47 3.48
C ILE A 17 -9.49 5.03 2.04
N HIS A 18 -8.45 5.05 1.22
CA HIS A 18 -8.43 4.37 -0.07
C HIS A 18 -7.72 3.03 0.16
N ILE A 19 -8.40 1.91 -0.07
CA ILE A 19 -7.85 0.60 0.28
C ILE A 19 -6.63 0.25 -0.59
N GLU A 20 -6.60 0.71 -1.82
CA GLU A 20 -5.44 0.57 -2.70
C GLU A 20 -4.26 1.44 -2.23
N GLY A 21 -4.56 2.47 -1.43
CA GLY A 21 -3.56 3.30 -0.75
C GLY A 21 -2.89 2.61 0.45
N SER A 22 -3.41 1.46 0.89
CA SER A 22 -2.76 0.63 1.93
C SER A 22 -1.81 -0.41 1.34
N LEU A 23 -1.58 -0.44 0.02
CA LEU A 23 -0.64 -1.35 -0.62
C LEU A 23 0.80 -0.98 -0.27
N GLU A 24 1.40 -1.79 0.61
CA GLU A 24 2.82 -1.68 0.92
C GLU A 24 3.69 -2.19 -0.24
N PRO A 25 4.87 -1.58 -0.48
CA PRO A 25 5.80 -2.01 -1.53
C PRO A 25 6.09 -3.52 -1.54
N GLU A 26 6.23 -4.15 -0.37
CA GLU A 26 6.42 -5.59 -0.23
C GLU A 26 5.30 -6.40 -0.88
N LEU A 27 4.04 -6.04 -0.61
CA LEU A 27 2.88 -6.72 -1.17
C LEU A 27 2.77 -6.46 -2.68
N ILE A 28 3.09 -5.24 -3.15
CA ILE A 28 3.14 -4.93 -4.58
C ILE A 28 4.11 -5.87 -5.31
N PHE A 29 5.31 -6.08 -4.77
CA PHE A 29 6.30 -6.98 -5.36
C PHE A 29 5.89 -8.46 -5.28
N GLU A 30 5.26 -8.88 -4.19
CA GLU A 30 4.73 -10.24 -4.05
C GLU A 30 3.67 -10.55 -5.11
N LEU A 31 2.70 -9.65 -5.25
CA LEU A 31 1.60 -9.76 -6.22
C LEU A 31 2.12 -9.67 -7.66
N ALA A 32 3.05 -8.76 -7.94
CA ALA A 32 3.69 -8.66 -9.25
C ALA A 32 4.36 -9.98 -9.66
N ARG A 33 5.12 -10.60 -8.74
CA ARG A 33 5.73 -11.91 -8.97
C ARG A 33 4.68 -13.00 -9.16
N ARG A 34 3.63 -13.02 -8.34
CA ARG A 34 2.53 -14.00 -8.43
C ARG A 34 1.81 -13.93 -9.78
N ASN A 35 1.63 -12.72 -10.30
CA ASN A 35 0.86 -12.45 -11.51
C ASN A 35 1.71 -12.30 -12.78
N GLY A 36 3.04 -12.37 -12.68
CA GLY A 36 3.93 -12.18 -13.83
C GLY A 36 3.93 -10.75 -14.40
N VAL A 37 3.67 -9.75 -13.55
CA VAL A 37 3.68 -8.34 -13.93
C VAL A 37 5.09 -7.78 -13.74
N ALA A 38 5.64 -7.16 -14.78
CA ALA A 38 6.91 -6.45 -14.69
C ALA A 38 6.70 -5.08 -14.04
N LEU A 39 7.43 -4.80 -12.97
CA LEU A 39 7.42 -3.49 -12.31
C LEU A 39 8.48 -2.58 -12.92
N SER A 40 8.18 -1.28 -12.99
CA SER A 40 9.15 -0.24 -13.40
C SER A 40 10.25 0.00 -12.36
N TYR A 41 10.14 -0.59 -11.17
CA TYR A 41 11.09 -0.45 -10.08
C TYR A 41 11.88 -1.76 -9.88
N PRO A 42 13.21 -1.67 -9.72
CA PRO A 42 14.06 -2.86 -9.62
C PRO A 42 14.00 -3.55 -8.25
N SER A 43 13.48 -2.88 -7.22
CA SER A 43 13.40 -3.42 -5.85
C SER A 43 12.34 -2.69 -5.01
N VAL A 44 11.98 -3.32 -3.90
CA VAL A 44 11.13 -2.74 -2.84
C VAL A 44 11.69 -1.40 -2.37
N ASP A 45 13.00 -1.32 -2.13
CA ASP A 45 13.65 -0.08 -1.68
C ASP A 45 13.60 1.02 -2.74
N ALA A 46 13.71 0.68 -4.02
CA ALA A 46 13.59 1.66 -5.11
C ALA A 46 12.16 2.20 -5.23
N LEU A 47 11.14 1.35 -5.06
CA LEU A 47 9.75 1.79 -5.02
C LEU A 47 9.46 2.65 -3.78
N ARG A 48 9.96 2.25 -2.60
CA ARG A 48 9.83 3.03 -1.36
C ARG A 48 10.50 4.40 -1.49
N ALA A 49 11.67 4.47 -2.12
CA ALA A 49 12.35 5.74 -2.38
C ALA A 49 11.57 6.65 -3.34
N ALA A 50 10.70 6.08 -4.18
CA ALA A 50 9.83 6.84 -5.06
C ALA A 50 8.62 7.47 -4.35
N TYR A 51 8.35 7.14 -3.09
CA TYR A 51 7.27 7.75 -2.28
C TYR A 51 7.66 9.18 -1.80
N ALA A 52 8.10 10.01 -2.75
CA ALA A 52 8.48 11.40 -2.58
C ALA A 52 7.70 12.25 -3.59
N PHE A 53 6.54 12.74 -3.17
CA PHE A 53 5.55 13.37 -4.04
C PHE A 53 5.67 14.91 -4.02
N THR A 54 5.50 15.56 -5.17
CA THR A 54 5.50 17.03 -5.30
C THR A 54 4.09 17.62 -5.38
N ASP A 55 3.13 16.81 -5.80
CA ASP A 55 1.71 17.15 -5.92
C ASP A 55 0.84 15.88 -5.96
N LEU A 56 -0.47 16.07 -6.10
CA LEU A 56 -1.42 14.96 -6.20
C LEU A 56 -1.13 14.06 -7.42
N GLN A 57 -0.72 14.62 -8.55
CA GLN A 57 -0.51 13.83 -9.76
C GLN A 57 0.70 12.89 -9.61
N SER A 58 1.81 13.40 -9.06
CA SER A 58 3.00 12.59 -8.79
C SER A 58 2.73 11.43 -7.81
N PHE A 59 1.78 11.59 -6.89
CA PHE A 59 1.27 10.50 -6.07
C PHE A 59 0.42 9.52 -6.89
N LEU A 60 -0.54 10.03 -7.66
CA LEU A 60 -1.47 9.21 -8.44
C LEU A 60 -0.75 8.34 -9.47
N ASP A 61 0.34 8.83 -10.07
CA ASP A 61 1.14 8.08 -11.03
C ASP A 61 1.69 6.78 -10.41
N ILE A 62 2.20 6.86 -9.18
CA ILE A 62 2.72 5.70 -8.44
C ILE A 62 1.58 4.83 -7.90
N TYR A 63 0.51 5.45 -7.40
CA TYR A 63 -0.68 4.76 -6.91
C TYR A 63 -1.28 3.83 -7.97
N TYR A 64 -1.48 4.32 -9.19
CA TYR A 64 -2.04 3.51 -10.28
C TYR A 64 -1.05 2.45 -10.78
N ALA A 65 0.26 2.74 -10.78
CA ALA A 65 1.27 1.73 -11.08
C ALA A 65 1.25 0.59 -10.05
N GLY A 66 1.07 0.92 -8.75
CA GLY A 66 0.89 -0.05 -7.67
C GLY A 66 -0.38 -0.89 -7.85
N ALA A 67 -1.52 -0.27 -8.16
CA ALA A 67 -2.79 -0.98 -8.37
C ALA A 67 -2.75 -1.96 -9.56
N SER A 68 -1.83 -1.81 -10.51
CA SER A 68 -1.72 -2.67 -11.71
C SER A 68 -1.44 -4.15 -11.41
N VAL A 69 -0.95 -4.47 -10.20
CA VAL A 69 -0.68 -5.86 -9.79
C VAL A 69 -1.92 -6.59 -9.24
N LEU A 70 -3.04 -5.89 -9.03
CA LEU A 70 -4.31 -6.44 -8.53
C LEU A 70 -5.13 -7.01 -9.70
N LEU A 71 -5.00 -8.31 -10.00
CA LEU A 71 -5.60 -8.93 -11.19
C LEU A 71 -6.61 -10.04 -10.87
N LYS A 72 -6.50 -10.66 -9.70
CA LYS A 72 -7.29 -11.80 -9.25
C LYS A 72 -7.97 -11.46 -7.94
N GLU A 73 -9.09 -12.14 -7.66
CA GLU A 73 -9.84 -12.00 -6.41
C GLU A 73 -8.93 -12.10 -5.17
N GLN A 74 -8.00 -13.06 -5.17
CA GLN A 74 -7.04 -13.24 -4.08
C GLN A 74 -6.16 -12.01 -3.83
N ASP A 75 -5.81 -11.24 -4.87
CA ASP A 75 -4.97 -10.04 -4.73
C ASP A 75 -5.72 -8.96 -3.94
N PHE A 76 -7.01 -8.77 -4.22
CA PHE A 76 -7.87 -7.83 -3.50
C PHE A 76 -8.12 -8.30 -2.06
N HIS A 77 -8.32 -9.62 -1.86
CA HIS A 77 -8.43 -10.19 -0.53
C HIS A 77 -7.18 -9.91 0.30
N ASP A 78 -5.99 -10.21 -0.23
CA ASP A 78 -4.73 -10.05 0.49
C ASP A 78 -4.46 -8.59 0.85
N MET A 79 -4.75 -7.66 -0.07
CA MET A 79 -4.66 -6.22 0.17
C MET A 79 -5.57 -5.76 1.31
N ALA A 80 -6.87 -6.13 1.25
CA ALA A 80 -7.83 -5.73 2.27
C ALA A 80 -7.50 -6.36 3.64
N TRP A 81 -7.10 -7.63 3.63
CA TRP A 81 -6.75 -8.35 4.85
C TRP A 81 -5.52 -7.77 5.54
N ALA A 82 -4.49 -7.39 4.77
CA ALA A 82 -3.31 -6.71 5.30
C ALA A 82 -3.67 -5.40 6.03
N TYR A 83 -4.58 -4.61 5.46
CA TYR A 83 -5.09 -3.40 6.12
C TYR A 83 -5.82 -3.73 7.43
N PHE A 84 -6.76 -4.69 7.41
CA PHE A 84 -7.52 -5.05 8.61
C PHE A 84 -6.67 -5.63 9.74
N GLN A 85 -5.55 -6.29 9.44
CA GLN A 85 -4.60 -6.76 10.46
C GLN A 85 -3.82 -5.62 11.12
N ARG A 86 -3.66 -4.49 10.42
CA ARG A 86 -2.91 -3.33 10.90
C ARG A 86 -3.76 -2.33 11.67
N ALA A 87 -5.02 -2.17 11.24
CA ALA A 87 -6.00 -1.19 11.71
C ALA A 87 -6.38 -1.36 13.19
#